data_AF-A0A9D9G6B0-F1
#
_entry.id   AF-A0A9D9G6B0-F1
#
_cell.length_a   1.000
_cell.length_b   1.000
_cell.length_c   1.000
_cell.angle_alpha   90.00
_cell.angle_beta   90.00
_cell.angle_gamma   90.00
#
_symmetry.space_group_name_H-M   'P 1'
#
loop_
_entity.id
_entity.type
_entity.pdbx_description
1 polymer ?
#
loop_
_entity_poly.entity_id
_entity_poly.type
_entity_poly.pdbx_seq_one_letter_code
_entity_poly.pdbx_strand_id
1 'polypeptide(L)'
;MNSNNGMPFKKRTNPLESPQATQPAPTPAPTPKLNDGSRLKYTATMDKALHRRLKVAAAMTGIQISTYIEEAVEARLNKEGR
;
A
#
# COMPACT_ATOMS: atom_id res chain seq x y z
N MET A 1 -51.21 6.68 25.97
CA MET A 1 -51.04 5.22 26.21
C MET A 1 -49.59 4.88 25.95
N ASN A 2 -48.83 4.71 27.02
CA ASN A 2 -47.40 4.39 27.02
C ASN A 2 -47.27 2.88 27.23
N SER A 3 -46.55 2.15 26.37
CA SER A 3 -46.31 0.71 26.56
C SER A 3 -44.84 0.40 26.33
N ASN A 4 -44.14 0.37 27.46
CA ASN A 4 -42.76 -0.08 27.61
C ASN A 4 -42.82 -1.60 27.84
N ASN A 5 -42.50 -2.42 26.82
CA ASN A 5 -42.49 -3.88 26.95
C ASN A 5 -41.05 -4.36 27.12
N GLY A 6 -40.76 -4.89 28.31
CA GLY A 6 -39.42 -5.14 28.82
C GLY A 6 -38.70 -6.36 28.24
N MET A 7 -37.38 -6.26 28.28
CA MET A 7 -36.45 -7.38 28.38
C MET A 7 -35.36 -6.98 29.39
N PRO A 8 -35.08 -7.76 30.45
CA PRO A 8 -34.07 -7.43 31.47
C PRO A 8 -32.63 -7.64 30.98
N PHE A 9 -32.44 -8.05 29.72
CA PHE A 9 -31.13 -8.23 29.12
C PHE A 9 -30.80 -7.02 28.25
N LYS A 10 -29.79 -6.25 28.66
CA LYS A 10 -29.17 -5.23 27.81
C LYS A 10 -28.74 -5.93 26.52
N LYS A 11 -29.24 -5.47 25.36
CA LYS A 11 -28.78 -5.94 24.04
C LYS A 11 -27.25 -5.89 24.07
N ARG A 12 -26.61 -7.04 23.92
CA ARG A 12 -25.15 -7.16 24.01
C ARG A 12 -24.58 -6.40 22.81
N THR A 13 -24.07 -5.19 23.06
CA THR A 13 -23.52 -4.31 22.04
C THR A 13 -22.25 -4.94 21.50
N ASN A 14 -22.13 -5.05 20.18
CA ASN A 14 -20.89 -5.45 19.55
C ASN A 14 -19.83 -4.36 19.82
N PRO A 15 -18.67 -4.64 20.45
CA PRO A 15 -17.67 -3.62 20.76
C PRO A 15 -17.00 -2.97 19.52
N LEU A 16 -17.43 -3.35 18.31
CA LEU A 16 -17.07 -2.71 17.04
C LEU A 16 -18.16 -1.77 16.48
N GLU A 17 -19.38 -1.76 17.06
CA GLU A 17 -20.45 -0.85 16.66
C GLU A 17 -20.33 0.48 17.41
N SER A 18 -19.34 1.29 17.00
CA SER A 18 -19.35 2.73 17.26
C SER A 18 -20.50 3.37 16.46
N PRO A 19 -21.19 4.39 16.98
CA PRO A 19 -22.20 5.12 16.20
C PRO A 19 -21.54 5.78 14.99
N GLN A 20 -21.80 5.23 13.81
CA GLN A 20 -21.35 5.81 12.56
C GLN A 20 -22.22 7.03 12.24
N ALA A 21 -21.78 8.23 12.63
CA ALA A 21 -22.22 9.48 11.99
C ALA A 21 -21.30 10.69 12.28
N THR A 22 -19.99 10.50 12.26
CA THR A 22 -19.09 11.53 11.75
C THR A 22 -18.11 10.81 10.85
N GLN A 23 -18.18 11.15 9.56
CA GLN A 23 -17.33 10.61 8.50
C GLN A 23 -15.90 10.43 9.02
N PRO A 24 -15.27 9.25 8.89
CA PRO A 24 -13.83 9.20 9.02
C PRO A 24 -13.30 10.18 7.97
N ALA A 25 -12.63 11.24 8.42
CA ALA A 25 -11.84 12.10 7.56
C ALA A 25 -11.03 11.17 6.64
N PRO A 26 -10.95 11.46 5.32
CA PRO A 26 -10.18 10.62 4.42
C PRO A 26 -8.78 10.50 5.03
N THR A 27 -8.43 9.30 5.49
CA THR A 27 -7.03 8.97 5.75
C THR A 27 -6.29 9.45 4.52
N PRO A 28 -5.37 10.41 4.62
CA PRO A 28 -4.60 10.80 3.46
C PRO A 28 -3.96 9.51 2.98
N ALA A 29 -4.36 9.04 1.80
CA ALA A 29 -3.60 8.04 1.06
C ALA A 29 -2.14 8.49 1.19
N PRO A 30 -1.19 7.58 1.49
CA PRO A 30 0.21 7.98 1.68
C PRO A 30 0.56 8.90 0.53
N THR A 31 0.71 10.18 0.84
CA THR A 31 1.05 11.18 -0.15
C THR A 31 2.35 10.65 -0.72
N PRO A 32 2.43 10.37 -2.04
CA PRO A 32 3.72 10.04 -2.61
C PRO A 32 4.60 11.22 -2.22
N LYS A 33 5.58 10.99 -1.34
CA LYS A 33 6.60 11.99 -1.05
C LYS A 33 7.12 12.37 -2.43
N LEU A 34 6.82 13.60 -2.81
CA LEU A 34 7.32 14.20 -4.02
C LEU A 34 8.82 14.32 -3.74
N ASN A 35 9.58 13.26 -4.05
CA ASN A 35 11.02 13.38 -4.13
C ASN A 35 11.26 14.50 -5.14
N ASP A 36 12.01 15.50 -4.69
CA ASP A 36 12.47 16.67 -5.44
C ASP A 36 12.57 16.38 -6.94
N GLY A 37 11.79 17.12 -7.74
CA GLY A 37 11.49 16.80 -9.15
C GLY A 37 12.70 16.33 -9.94
N SER A 38 12.70 15.15 -10.55
CA SER A 38 11.79 14.77 -11.64
C SER A 38 11.92 13.28 -11.93
N ARG A 39 11.78 12.41 -10.92
CA ARG A 39 11.80 10.95 -11.17
C ARG A 39 10.65 10.58 -12.11
N LEU A 40 10.99 10.26 -13.36
CA LEU A 40 10.04 9.88 -14.38
C LEU A 40 9.35 8.59 -13.96
N LYS A 41 8.01 8.61 -13.91
CA LYS A 41 7.23 7.41 -13.67
C LYS A 41 7.27 6.57 -14.93
N TYR A 42 7.72 5.32 -14.81
CA TYR A 42 7.74 4.35 -15.90
C TYR A 42 6.86 3.16 -15.53
N THR A 43 5.98 2.77 -16.46
CA THR A 43 5.19 1.54 -16.35
C THR A 43 5.69 0.56 -17.40
N ALA A 44 6.16 -0.60 -16.95
CA ALA A 44 6.68 -1.66 -17.81
C ALA A 44 5.78 -2.89 -17.71
N THR A 45 5.49 -3.51 -18.85
CA THR A 45 4.88 -4.84 -18.86
C THR A 45 5.99 -5.87 -18.71
N MET A 46 5.84 -6.77 -17.74
CA MET A 46 6.80 -7.84 -17.47
C MET A 46 6.09 -9.15 -17.27
N ASP A 47 6.75 -10.25 -17.65
CA ASP A 47 6.23 -11.59 -17.41
C ASP A 47 6.02 -11.85 -15.91
N LYS A 48 4.99 -12.63 -15.58
CA LYS A 48 4.59 -12.89 -14.19
C LYS A 48 5.67 -13.65 -13.43
N ALA A 49 6.37 -14.59 -14.07
CA ALA A 49 7.44 -15.34 -13.42
C ALA A 49 8.68 -14.45 -13.20
N LEU A 50 8.96 -13.53 -14.11
CA LEU A 50 10.01 -12.53 -13.95
C LEU A 50 9.70 -11.59 -12.77
N HIS A 51 8.48 -11.03 -12.71
CA HIS A 51 8.09 -10.14 -11.62
C HIS A 51 8.16 -10.83 -10.24
N ARG A 52 7.80 -12.12 -10.15
CA ARG A 52 7.94 -12.88 -8.91
C ARG A 52 9.40 -13.00 -8.47
N ARG A 53 10.31 -13.33 -9.39
CA ARG A 53 11.75 -13.44 -9.09
C ARG A 53 12.34 -12.10 -8.65
N LEU A 54 11.97 -11.02 -9.35
CA LEU A 54 12.36 -9.66 -9.00
C LEU A 54 11.94 -9.29 -7.57
N LYS A 55 10.69 -9.58 -7.20
CA LYS A 55 10.16 -9.32 -5.85
C LYS A 55 10.93 -10.06 -4.78
N VAL A 56 11.27 -11.33 -5.03
CA VAL A 56 12.08 -12.13 -4.09
C VAL A 56 13.49 -11.55 -3.97
N ALA A 57 14.14 -11.22 -5.10
CA ALA A 57 15.49 -10.68 -5.10
C ALA A 57 15.58 -9.34 -4.34
N ALA A 58 14.65 -8.41 -4.58
CA ALA A 58 14.57 -7.15 -3.85
C ALA A 58 14.35 -7.34 -2.34
N ALA A 59 13.53 -8.34 -1.96
CA ALA A 59 13.32 -8.67 -0.56
C ALA A 59 14.57 -9.26 0.10
N MET A 60 15.34 -10.10 -0.61
CA MET A 60 16.59 -10.67 -0.11
C MET A 60 17.67 -9.62 0.12
N THR A 61 17.73 -8.58 -0.72
CA THR A 61 18.67 -7.46 -0.58
C THR A 61 18.18 -6.38 0.38
N GLY A 62 16.93 -6.45 0.85
CA GLY A 62 16.35 -5.50 1.80
C GLY A 62 16.06 -4.12 1.20
N ILE A 63 15.99 -4.00 -0.13
CA ILE A 63 15.72 -2.72 -0.83
C ILE A 63 14.38 -2.75 -1.56
N GLN A 64 13.87 -1.57 -1.91
CA GLN A 64 12.63 -1.45 -2.67
C GLN A 64 12.82 -1.96 -4.11
N ILE A 65 11.76 -2.56 -4.67
CA ILE A 65 11.78 -3.09 -6.04
C ILE A 65 12.20 -2.02 -7.06
N SER A 66 11.72 -0.78 -6.90
CA SER A 66 12.04 0.32 -7.78
C SER A 66 13.54 0.66 -7.77
N THR A 67 14.15 0.75 -6.59
CA THR A 67 15.60 0.94 -6.40
C THR A 67 16.38 -0.24 -6.97
N TYR A 68 15.92 -1.47 -6.70
CA TYR A 68 16.56 -2.68 -7.22
C TYR A 68 16.61 -2.69 -8.76
N ILE A 69 15.54 -2.25 -9.41
CA ILE A 69 15.51 -2.12 -10.88
C ILE A 69 16.50 -1.05 -11.35
N GLU A 70 16.56 0.10 -10.69
CA GLU A 70 17.46 1.19 -11.07
C GLU A 70 18.93 0.78 -10.98
N GLU A 71 19.34 0.16 -9.88
CA GLU A 71 20.71 -0.36 -9.72
C GLU A 71 21.06 -1.41 -10.78
N ALA A 72 20.12 -2.31 -11.10
CA ALA A 72 20.33 -3.33 -12.12
C ALA A 72 20.46 -2.73 -13.54
N VAL A 73 19.68 -1.69 -13.84
CA VAL A 73 19.76 -0.98 -15.13
C VAL A 73 21.05 -0.17 -15.23
N GLU A 74 21.44 0.54 -14.17
CA GLU A 74 22.68 1.29 -14.10
C GLU A 74 23.91 0.38 -14.27
N ALA A 75 23.95 -0.75 -13.56
CA ALA A 75 25.00 -1.74 -13.70
C ALA A 75 25.08 -2.30 -15.14
N ARG A 76 23.92 -2.45 -15.80
CA ARG A 76 23.87 -2.90 -17.20
C ARG A 76 24.39 -1.84 -18.17
N LEU A 77 24.00 -0.58 -18.00
CA LEU A 77 24.44 0.54 -18.84
C LEU A 77 25.94 0.77 -18.72
N ASN A 78 26.46 0.77 -17.49
CA ASN A 78 27.89 0.89 -17.21
C ASN A 78 28.71 -0.23 -17.88
N LYS A 79 28.17 -1.45 -17.91
CA LYS A 79 28.81 -2.59 -18.60
C LYS A 79 28.80 -2.45 -20.11
N GLU A 80 27.74 -1.86 -20.67
CA GLU A 80 27.60 -1.60 -22.10
C GLU A 80 28.32 -0.31 -22.55
N GLY A 81 28.90 0.44 -21.61
CA GLY A 81 29.67 1.65 -21.88
C GLY A 81 28.80 2.85 -22.30
N ARG A 82 27.57 2.93 -21.80
CA ARG A 82 26.63 4.04 -22.04
C ARG A 82 26.34 4.83 -20.79
#